data_AF-A0A3A1X2Z6-F1
#
_entry.id   AF-A0A3A1X2Z6-F1
#
_cell.length_a   1.000
_cell.length_b   1.000
_cell.length_c   1.000
_cell.angle_alpha   90.00
_cell.angle_beta   90.00
_cell.angle_gamma   90.00
#
_symmetry.space_group_name_H-M   'P 1'
#
loop_
_entity.id
_entity.type
_entity.pdbx_description
1 polymer ?
#
loop_
_entity_poly.entity_id
_entity_poly.type
_entity_poly.pdbx_seq_one_letter_code
_entity_poly.pdbx_strand_id
1 'polypeptide(L)' 'MRIIVADCSAEYTGRLNATLPLSKRVLLIKADGSVLIFSELGAYKPLNWMV' A
#
# COMPACT_ATOMS: atom_id res chain seq x y z
N MET A 1 -6.47 14.02 1.26
CA MET A 1 -6.81 12.61 1.56
C MET A 1 -7.37 11.99 0.30
N ARG A 2 -6.83 10.86 -0.15
CA ARG A 2 -7.32 10.13 -1.33
C ARG A 2 -7.29 8.63 -1.04
N ILE A 3 -8.36 7.94 -1.44
CA ILE A 3 -8.46 6.47 -1.37
C ILE A 3 -8.54 5.98 -2.81
N ILE A 4 -7.68 5.04 -3.16
CA ILE A 4 -7.64 4.42 -4.50
C ILE A 4 -7.84 2.92 -4.31
N VAL A 5 -8.78 2.34 -5.05
CA VAL A 5 -8.95 0.89 -5.15
C VAL A 5 -8.51 0.48 -6.54
N ALA A 6 -7.49 -0.36 -6.63
CA ALA A 6 -6.90 -0.75 -7.90
C ALA A 6 -6.26 -2.14 -7.83
N ASP A 7 -6.23 -2.82 -8.97
CA ASP A 7 -5.35 -3.97 -9.18
C ASP A 7 -3.94 -3.45 -9.45
N CYS A 8 -3.01 -3.73 -8.55
CA CYS A 8 -1.64 -3.22 -8.65
C CYS A 8 -0.62 -4.20 -8.08
N SER A 9 0.61 -4.12 -8.60
CA SER A 9 1.81 -4.63 -7.94
C SER A 9 2.50 -3.48 -7.22
N ALA A 10 3.39 -3.79 -6.27
CA ALA A 10 4.23 -2.78 -5.64
C ALA A 10 5.61 -3.36 -5.36
N GLU A 11 6.62 -2.52 -5.50
CA GLU A 11 8.00 -2.82 -5.13
C GLU A 11 8.45 -1.78 -4.10
N TYR A 12 9.03 -2.26 -3.02
CA TYR A 12 9.58 -1.44 -1.96
C TYR A 12 11.07 -1.70 -1.87
N THR A 13 11.83 -0.62 -2.01
CA THR A 13 13.28 -0.59 -1.86
C THR A 13 13.64 0.39 -0.73
N GLY A 14 14.61 0.04 0.10
CA GLY A 14 14.97 0.83 1.27
C GLY A 14 15.77 0.01 2.28
N ARG A 15 15.32 -0.01 3.54
CA ARG A 15 15.96 -0.83 4.59
C ARG A 15 15.89 -2.33 4.29
N LEU A 16 14.83 -2.75 3.60
CA LEU A 16 14.59 -4.11 3.13
C LEU A 16 14.07 -4.00 1.69
N ASN A 17 14.26 -5.07 0.91
CA ASN A 17 13.65 -5.21 -0.40
C ASN A 17 12.43 -6.11 -0.27
N ALA A 18 11.26 -5.63 -0.72
CA ALA A 18 10.02 -6.39 -0.68
C ALA A 18 9.19 -6.13 -1.93
N THR A 19 8.56 -7.18 -2.44
CA THR A 19 7.66 -7.10 -3.59
C THR A 19 6.29 -7.62 -3.19
N LEU A 20 5.26 -6.95 -3.68
CA LEU A 20 3.88 -7.38 -3.55
C LEU A 20 3.35 -7.72 -4.96
N PRO A 21 2.94 -8.98 -5.23
CA PRO A 21 2.46 -9.42 -6.54
C PRO A 21 1.10 -8.79 -6.89
N LEU A 22 0.77 -8.72 -8.18
CA LEU A 22 -0.48 -8.13 -8.65
C LEU A 22 -1.70 -8.68 -7.87
N SER A 23 -2.42 -7.78 -7.19
CA SER A 23 -3.66 -8.09 -6.49
C SER A 23 -4.52 -6.83 -6.35
N LYS A 24 -5.79 -6.99 -6.00
CA LYS A 24 -6.68 -5.88 -5.65
C LYS A 24 -6.25 -5.28 -4.31
N ARG A 25 -6.04 -3.97 -4.28
CA ARG A 25 -5.57 -3.28 -3.07
C ARG A 25 -6.29 -1.97 -2.84
N VAL A 26 -6.24 -1.53 -1.58
CA VAL A 26 -6.65 -0.17 -1.18
C VAL A 26 -5.40 0.63 -0.86
N LEU A 27 -5.18 1.73 -1.58
CA LEU A 27 -4.13 2.69 -1.32
C LEU A 27 -4.73 3.89 -0.59
N LEU A 28 -4.23 4.18 0.59
CA LEU A 28 -4.59 5.37 1.37
C LEU A 28 -3.45 6.39 1.26
N ILE A 29 -3.75 7.52 0.63
CA ILE A 29 -2.82 8.65 0.49
C ILE A 29 -3.28 9.75 1.44
N LYS A 30 -2.50 9.98 2.49
CA LYS A 30 -2.77 10.99 3.51
C LYS A 30 -2.33 12.38 3.06
N ALA A 31 -2.79 13.40 3.77
CA ALA A 31 -2.46 14.80 3.45
C ALA A 31 -0.99 15.16 3.74
N ASP A 32 -0.34 14.42 4.63
CA ASP A 32 1.08 14.55 4.98
C ASP A 32 2.02 13.86 3.98
N GLY A 33 1.49 13.20 2.95
CA GLY A 33 2.27 12.43 1.98
C GLY A 33 2.42 10.95 2.31
N SER A 34 1.99 10.50 3.50
CA SER A 34 2.05 9.08 3.85
C SER A 34 1.21 8.24 2.91
N VAL A 35 1.77 7.11 2.46
CA VAL A 35 1.08 6.13 1.62
C VAL A 35 1.00 4.81 2.34
N LEU A 36 -0.21 4.24 2.42
CA LEU A 36 -0.44 2.93 3.00
C LEU A 36 -1.09 2.02 1.95
N ILE A 37 -0.61 0.78 1.85
CA ILE A 37 -1.12 -0.25 0.95
C ILE A 37 -1.78 -1.35 1.78
N PHE A 38 -3.07 -1.58 1.58
CA PHE A 38 -3.83 -2.63 2.26
C PHE A 38 -4.19 -3.78 1.31
N SER A 39 -4.31 -4.98 1.89
CA SER A 39 -4.97 -6.12 1.24
C SER A 39 -6.48 -5.90 1.19
N GLU A 40 -7.09 -6.48 0.17
CA GLU A 40 -8.53 -6.68 0.00
C GLU A 40 -9.23 -7.40 1.17
N LEU A 41 -8.50 -8.18 1.98
CA LEU A 41 -9.05 -8.97 3.08
C LEU A 41 -9.30 -8.15 4.38
N GLY A 42 -9.05 -6.84 4.36
CA GLY A 42 -9.49 -5.94 5.44
C GLY A 42 -8.67 -6.00 6.72
N ALA A 43 -7.36 -6.31 6.64
CA ALA A 43 -6.48 -6.25 7.80
C ALA A 43 -6.31 -4.80 8.33
N TYR A 44 -6.28 -4.63 9.66
CA TYR A 44 -6.05 -3.31 10.27
C TYR A 44 -4.64 -2.78 10.03
N LYS A 45 -3.68 -3.67 9.76
CA LYS A 45 -2.31 -3.30 9.40
C LYS A 45 -2.15 -3.24 7.89
N PRO A 46 -1.47 -2.20 7.36
CA PRO A 46 -1.10 -2.18 5.95
C PRO A 46 -0.09 -3.29 5.65
N LEU A 47 -0.11 -3.79 4.43
CA LEU A 47 0.91 -4.68 3.88
C LEU A 47 2.26 -3.94 3.74
N ASN A 48 2.20 -2.65 3.40
CA ASN A 48 3.36 -1.79 3.29
C ASN A 48 2.98 -0.31 3.50
N TRP A 49 3.92 0.51 3.95
CA TRP A 49 3.71 1.94 4.14
C TRP A 49 4.98 2.76 3.93
N MET A 50 4.80 4.02 3.54
CA MET A 50 5.83 5.06 3.61
C MET A 50 5.27 6.29 4.33
N VAL A 51 6.16 7.03 4.97
CA VAL A 51 5.88 8.32 5.61
C VAL A 51 6.66 9.39 4.87
#